data_AF-A0A1Y4AUX4-F1
#
_entry.id   AF-A0A1Y4AUX4-F1
#
_cell.length_a   1.000
_cell.length_b   1.000
_cell.length_c   1.000
_cell.angle_alpha   90.00
_cell.angle_beta   90.00
_cell.angle_gamma   90.00
#
_symmetry.space_group_name_H-M   'P 1'
#
loop_
_entity.id
_entity.type
_entity.pdbx_description
1 polymer ?
#
loop_
_entity_poly.entity_id
_entity_poly.type
_entity_poly.pdbx_seq_one_letter_code
_entity_poly.pdbx_strand_id
1 'polypeptide(L)'
;MNFSMFTPDSWLDRPLWKNKPIQQRLIAALKDWQKKYLRANETIKLISNGKHILYHCEVESVCGDAEIYCFDSVIDTIEDHAQAEIITGNSFIKNVQGNAQIQCLDDHAMISNLCENAVVHKMKDISLIRHVYRDSQIHTMQDNSRILSLNGNTRIGTMNGHAIVDLASGQSVIEKVSCGCAVLGLSHDVQIKKIEAGATVLPLHVDGYHGSTIPFS
;
A
#
# COMPACT_ATOMS: atom_id res chain seq x y z
N MET A 1 11.92 -10.25 -20.74
CA MET A 1 12.99 -11.12 -20.18
C MET A 1 12.52 -12.56 -20.26
N ASN A 2 13.36 -13.47 -20.72
CA ASN A 2 13.02 -14.87 -20.91
C ASN A 2 13.19 -15.60 -19.58
N PHE A 3 12.09 -15.95 -18.89
CA PHE A 3 12.13 -16.80 -17.70
C PHE A 3 12.44 -18.23 -18.13
N SER A 4 13.71 -18.50 -18.41
CA SER A 4 14.25 -19.85 -18.23
C SER A 4 14.19 -20.16 -16.75
N MET A 5 13.01 -20.67 -16.34
CA MET A 5 12.69 -21.14 -15.00
C MET A 5 13.77 -22.12 -14.54
N PHE A 6 14.44 -21.76 -13.44
CA PHE A 6 15.20 -22.63 -12.54
C PHE A 6 16.04 -23.73 -13.21
N THR A 7 17.30 -23.41 -13.55
CA THR A 7 18.31 -24.47 -13.65
C THR A 7 18.63 -25.00 -12.24
N PRO A 8 18.56 -26.32 -11.99
CA PRO A 8 18.82 -26.91 -10.67
C PRO A 8 20.24 -26.66 -10.11
N ASP A 9 21.11 -26.07 -10.91
CA ASP A 9 22.56 -26.14 -10.73
C ASP A 9 23.13 -25.06 -9.79
N SER A 10 22.38 -24.01 -9.45
CA SER A 10 22.94 -22.85 -8.74
C SER A 10 22.77 -22.82 -7.21
N TRP A 11 21.99 -23.72 -6.60
CA TRP A 11 21.63 -23.61 -5.15
C TRP A 11 21.92 -24.86 -4.30
N LEU A 12 22.31 -25.99 -4.89
CA LEU A 12 22.56 -27.21 -4.12
C LEU A 12 24.03 -27.23 -3.64
N ASP A 13 24.25 -27.15 -2.33
CA ASP A 13 25.56 -27.39 -1.71
C ASP A 13 26.18 -28.70 -2.22
N ARG A 14 27.52 -28.72 -2.35
CA ARG A 14 28.31 -29.85 -2.90
C ARG A 14 27.96 -31.27 -2.38
N PRO A 15 27.42 -31.50 -1.17
CA PRO A 15 26.98 -32.83 -0.73
C PRO A 15 25.70 -33.33 -1.42
N LEU A 16 24.78 -32.44 -1.81
CA LEU A 16 23.48 -32.80 -2.39
C LEU A 16 23.57 -33.18 -3.87
N TRP A 17 24.64 -32.76 -4.57
CA TRP A 17 24.94 -33.17 -5.94
C TRP A 17 25.10 -34.67 -6.14
N LYS A 18 25.48 -35.40 -5.09
CA LYS A 18 25.76 -36.84 -5.20
C LYS A 18 24.51 -37.71 -5.03
N ASN A 19 23.37 -37.17 -4.60
CA ASN A 19 22.17 -37.95 -4.29
C ASN A 19 20.99 -37.57 -5.21
N LYS A 20 20.99 -38.12 -6.43
CA LYS A 20 19.94 -37.89 -7.45
C LYS A 20 18.52 -38.13 -6.93
N PRO A 21 18.22 -39.18 -6.13
CA PRO A 21 16.89 -39.36 -5.54
C PRO A 21 16.43 -38.20 -4.65
N ILE A 22 17.31 -37.66 -3.80
CA ILE A 22 16.97 -36.52 -2.94
C ILE A 22 16.72 -35.26 -3.78
N GLN A 23 17.56 -35.01 -4.79
CA GLN A 23 17.36 -33.86 -5.70
C GLN A 23 16.01 -33.92 -6.40
N GLN A 24 15.61 -35.07 -6.93
CA GLN A 24 14.33 -35.24 -7.61
C GLN A 24 13.14 -34.97 -6.68
N ARG A 25 13.21 -35.42 -5.41
CA ARG A 25 12.18 -35.16 -4.41
C ARG A 25 12.07 -33.67 -4.07
N LEU A 26 13.21 -32.97 -3.95
CA LEU A 26 13.22 -31.53 -3.70
C LEU A 26 12.64 -30.75 -4.89
N ILE A 27 13.03 -31.10 -6.13
CA ILE A 27 12.50 -30.47 -7.35
C ILE A 27 11.00 -30.70 -7.46
N ALA A 28 10.51 -31.90 -7.19
CA ALA A 28 9.08 -32.20 -7.21
C ALA A 28 8.31 -31.37 -6.16
N ALA A 29 8.81 -31.33 -4.92
CA ALA A 29 8.20 -30.54 -3.85
C ALA A 29 8.15 -29.04 -4.18
N LEU A 30 9.21 -28.49 -4.78
CA LEU A 30 9.24 -27.09 -5.22
C LEU A 30 8.25 -26.82 -6.36
N LYS A 31 8.12 -27.73 -7.33
CA LYS A 31 7.13 -27.60 -8.41
C LYS A 31 5.70 -27.65 -7.88
N ASP A 32 5.42 -28.56 -6.95
CA ASP A 32 4.10 -28.66 -6.31
C ASP A 32 3.78 -27.42 -5.48
N TRP A 33 4.76 -26.91 -4.72
CA TRP A 33 4.62 -25.66 -3.98
C TRP A 33 4.37 -24.48 -4.93
N GLN A 34 5.15 -24.36 -6.00
CA GLN A 34 5.02 -23.29 -6.99
C GLN A 34 3.63 -23.32 -7.61
N LYS A 35 3.16 -24.48 -8.06
CA LYS A 35 1.83 -24.64 -8.67
C LYS A 35 0.69 -24.30 -7.69
N LYS A 36 0.92 -24.48 -6.39
CA LYS A 36 -0.08 -24.23 -5.36
C LYS A 36 -0.25 -22.75 -5.03
N TYR A 37 0.85 -22.00 -4.97
CA TYR A 37 0.84 -20.63 -4.43
C TYR A 37 1.18 -19.55 -5.46
N LEU A 38 2.04 -19.83 -6.44
CA LEU A 38 2.51 -18.82 -7.39
C LEU A 38 1.59 -18.74 -8.62
N ARG A 39 1.11 -17.53 -8.91
CA ARG A 39 0.43 -17.14 -10.14
C ARG A 39 1.33 -16.16 -10.86
N ALA A 40 1.64 -16.41 -12.13
CA ALA A 40 2.57 -15.55 -12.87
C ALA A 40 2.12 -15.33 -14.31
N ASN A 41 2.03 -14.06 -14.74
CA ASN A 41 1.58 -13.67 -16.08
C ASN A 41 0.16 -14.16 -16.41
N GLU A 42 -0.73 -14.12 -15.41
CA GLU A 42 -2.10 -14.60 -15.52
C GLU A 42 -3.11 -13.46 -15.38
N THR A 43 -4.20 -13.52 -16.15
CA THR A 43 -5.41 -12.70 -15.93
C THR A 43 -6.41 -13.51 -15.11
N ILE A 44 -6.78 -13.02 -13.92
CA ILE A 44 -7.58 -13.73 -12.93
C ILE A 44 -8.82 -12.89 -12.61
N LYS A 45 -10.01 -13.46 -12.76
CA LYS A 45 -11.25 -12.73 -12.44
C LYS A 45 -11.49 -12.57 -10.94
N LEU A 46 -11.21 -13.62 -10.17
CA LEU A 46 -11.59 -13.66 -8.77
C LEU A 46 -10.62 -14.50 -7.95
N ILE A 47 -10.16 -13.94 -6.83
CA ILE A 47 -9.47 -14.65 -5.76
C ILE A 47 -10.26 -14.41 -4.48
N SER A 48 -10.99 -15.42 -4.01
CA SER A 48 -11.88 -15.28 -2.84
C SER A 48 -11.39 -15.99 -1.58
N ASN A 49 -10.31 -16.78 -1.67
CA ASN A 49 -9.74 -17.51 -0.56
C ASN A 49 -8.31 -17.98 -0.84
N GLY A 50 -7.63 -18.38 0.23
CA GLY A 50 -6.31 -19.01 0.17
C GLY A 50 -5.17 -18.02 -0.02
N LYS A 51 -3.95 -18.56 -0.01
CA LYS A 51 -2.73 -17.76 -0.16
C LYS A 51 -2.26 -17.76 -1.61
N HIS A 52 -1.99 -16.59 -2.18
CA HIS A 52 -1.50 -16.45 -3.56
C HIS A 52 -0.34 -15.47 -3.64
N ILE A 53 0.68 -15.82 -4.41
CA ILE A 53 1.77 -14.95 -4.80
C ILE A 53 1.51 -14.54 -6.24
N LEU A 54 1.30 -13.26 -6.48
CA LEU A 54 0.98 -12.68 -7.78
C LEU A 54 2.23 -12.01 -8.34
N TYR A 55 2.63 -12.40 -9.55
CA TYR A 55 3.76 -11.80 -10.24
C TYR A 55 3.40 -11.50 -11.70
N HIS A 56 3.38 -10.23 -12.10
CA HIS A 56 2.91 -9.81 -13.42
C HIS A 56 1.48 -10.29 -13.74
N CYS A 57 0.59 -10.30 -12.76
CA CYS A 57 -0.81 -10.68 -12.93
C CYS A 57 -1.71 -9.48 -13.16
N GLU A 58 -2.85 -9.73 -13.79
CA GLU A 58 -3.99 -8.81 -13.84
C GLU A 58 -5.16 -9.47 -13.11
N VAL A 59 -5.61 -8.90 -11.99
CA VAL A 59 -6.68 -9.46 -11.16
C VAL A 59 -7.86 -8.50 -11.11
N GLU A 60 -9.07 -8.99 -11.35
CA GLU A 60 -10.27 -8.15 -11.27
C GLU A 60 -10.71 -7.96 -9.81
N SER A 61 -10.93 -9.04 -9.05
CA SER A 61 -11.30 -8.92 -7.63
C SER A 61 -10.53 -9.88 -6.72
N VAL A 62 -10.10 -9.37 -5.56
CA VAL A 62 -9.59 -10.13 -4.42
C VAL A 62 -10.50 -9.84 -3.21
N CYS A 63 -11.17 -10.87 -2.70
CA CYS A 63 -12.19 -10.71 -1.66
C CYS A 63 -12.22 -11.89 -0.68
N GLY A 64 -13.22 -11.92 0.21
CA GLY A 64 -13.37 -12.97 1.21
C GLY A 64 -12.18 -13.05 2.15
N ASP A 65 -11.64 -14.26 2.33
CA ASP A 65 -10.50 -14.54 3.23
C ASP A 65 -9.20 -14.79 2.42
N ALA A 66 -9.08 -14.20 1.24
CA ALA A 66 -7.87 -14.31 0.42
C ALA A 66 -6.69 -13.57 1.08
N GLU A 67 -5.50 -14.17 1.00
CA GLU A 67 -4.24 -13.55 1.42
C GLU A 67 -3.29 -13.51 0.21
N ILE A 68 -2.80 -12.32 -0.15
CA ILE A 68 -1.97 -12.15 -1.33
C ILE A 68 -0.60 -11.51 -1.03
N TYR A 69 0.36 -11.86 -1.86
CA TYR A 69 1.64 -11.15 -2.02
C TYR A 69 1.70 -10.64 -3.45
N CYS A 70 1.75 -9.32 -3.64
CA CYS A 70 1.55 -8.69 -4.94
C CYS A 70 2.85 -8.04 -5.42
N PHE A 71 3.37 -8.54 -6.55
CA PHE A 71 4.61 -8.10 -7.17
C PHE A 71 4.36 -7.74 -8.63
N ASP A 72 4.65 -6.50 -9.03
CA ASP A 72 4.47 -5.98 -10.39
C ASP A 72 3.13 -6.38 -11.03
N SER A 73 2.05 -6.36 -10.24
CA SER A 73 0.72 -6.85 -10.68
C SER A 73 -0.34 -5.76 -10.56
N VAL A 74 -1.39 -5.87 -11.37
CA VAL A 74 -2.52 -4.96 -11.39
C VAL A 74 -3.74 -5.63 -10.77
N ILE A 75 -4.41 -4.94 -9.84
CA ILE A 75 -5.65 -5.42 -9.22
C ILE A 75 -6.71 -4.33 -9.30
N ASP A 76 -7.90 -4.64 -9.81
CA ASP A 76 -8.99 -3.64 -9.87
C ASP A 76 -9.55 -3.38 -8.47
N THR A 77 -9.91 -4.41 -7.73
CA THR A 77 -10.48 -4.26 -6.37
C THR A 77 -9.96 -5.28 -5.36
N ILE A 78 -9.62 -4.80 -4.16
CA ILE A 78 -9.43 -5.61 -2.94
C ILE A 78 -10.53 -5.22 -1.94
N GLU A 79 -11.31 -6.17 -1.46
CA GLU A 79 -12.50 -5.90 -0.63
C GLU A 79 -12.78 -6.96 0.44
N ASP A 80 -13.90 -6.79 1.17
CA ASP A 80 -14.33 -7.63 2.29
C ASP A 80 -13.27 -7.74 3.40
N HIS A 81 -12.76 -8.95 3.63
CA HIS A 81 -11.74 -9.25 4.64
C HIS A 81 -10.42 -9.68 4.00
N ALA A 82 -10.23 -9.43 2.71
CA ALA A 82 -9.04 -9.80 1.99
C ALA A 82 -7.80 -9.10 2.56
N GLN A 83 -6.69 -9.81 2.54
CA GLN A 83 -5.42 -9.37 3.10
C GLN A 83 -4.34 -9.35 2.02
N ALA A 84 -3.55 -8.28 1.99
CA ALA A 84 -2.30 -8.25 1.25
C ALA A 84 -1.15 -8.07 2.25
N GLU A 85 -0.27 -9.05 2.32
CA GLU A 85 0.91 -8.98 3.19
C GLU A 85 1.94 -7.98 2.66
N ILE A 86 2.09 -7.94 1.33
CA ILE A 86 2.93 -6.97 0.66
C ILE A 86 2.36 -6.62 -0.71
N ILE A 87 2.42 -5.35 -1.05
CA ILE A 87 2.19 -4.84 -2.40
C ILE A 87 3.40 -3.98 -2.77
N THR A 88 4.18 -4.44 -3.74
CA THR A 88 5.49 -3.86 -4.05
C THR A 88 5.82 -3.93 -5.55
N GLY A 89 7.01 -3.45 -5.94
CA GLY A 89 7.37 -3.21 -7.34
C GLY A 89 6.51 -2.12 -7.97
N ASN A 90 6.13 -2.30 -9.22
CA ASN A 90 5.24 -1.40 -9.97
C ASN A 90 3.76 -1.82 -9.86
N SER A 91 3.37 -2.45 -8.75
CA SER A 91 2.01 -2.92 -8.56
C SER A 91 1.00 -1.78 -8.50
N PHE A 92 -0.17 -1.98 -9.09
CA PHE A 92 -1.22 -0.98 -9.11
C PHE A 92 -2.55 -1.57 -8.64
N ILE A 93 -3.13 -0.98 -7.60
CA ILE A 93 -4.45 -1.32 -7.11
C ILE A 93 -5.38 -0.14 -7.37
N LYS A 94 -6.53 -0.36 -8.00
CA LYS A 94 -7.46 0.73 -8.22
C LYS A 94 -8.28 1.02 -6.97
N ASN A 95 -8.92 0.02 -6.37
CA ASN A 95 -9.74 0.20 -5.16
C ASN A 95 -9.35 -0.76 -4.04
N VAL A 96 -9.30 -0.25 -2.82
CA VAL A 96 -9.22 -1.03 -1.59
C VAL A 96 -10.33 -0.54 -0.66
N GLN A 97 -11.28 -1.43 -0.34
CA GLN A 97 -12.53 -1.09 0.34
C GLN A 97 -12.97 -2.21 1.31
N GLY A 98 -14.14 -2.06 1.93
CA GLY A 98 -14.62 -2.96 2.97
C GLY A 98 -13.74 -2.90 4.22
N ASN A 99 -13.39 -4.07 4.74
CA ASN A 99 -12.45 -4.23 5.86
C ASN A 99 -11.09 -4.76 5.38
N ALA A 100 -10.76 -4.60 4.08
CA ALA A 100 -9.52 -5.10 3.50
C ALA A 100 -8.28 -4.52 4.21
N GLN A 101 -7.25 -5.35 4.35
CA GLN A 101 -6.04 -5.00 5.10
C GLN A 101 -4.81 -5.13 4.19
N ILE A 102 -3.95 -4.12 4.19
CA ILE A 102 -2.64 -4.15 3.53
C ILE A 102 -1.58 -3.96 4.61
N GLN A 103 -0.73 -4.96 4.83
CA GLN A 103 0.34 -4.86 5.82
C GLN A 103 1.45 -3.91 5.37
N CYS A 104 1.85 -3.99 4.10
CA CYS A 104 2.90 -3.15 3.56
C CYS A 104 2.60 -2.73 2.11
N LEU A 105 2.54 -1.42 1.87
CA LEU A 105 2.56 -0.80 0.54
C LEU A 105 3.93 -0.17 0.32
N ASP A 106 4.59 -0.57 -0.76
CA ASP A 106 6.05 -0.46 -0.88
C ASP A 106 6.54 -0.15 -2.30
N ASP A 107 7.82 0.21 -2.44
CA ASP A 107 8.51 0.56 -3.68
C ASP A 107 7.77 1.65 -4.47
N HIS A 108 7.31 1.32 -5.67
CA HIS A 108 6.58 2.19 -6.59
C HIS A 108 5.09 1.81 -6.62
N ALA A 109 4.63 1.02 -5.64
CA ALA A 109 3.26 0.54 -5.63
C ALA A 109 2.27 1.68 -5.41
N MET A 110 1.14 1.56 -6.08
CA MET A 110 0.14 2.63 -6.14
C MET A 110 -1.24 2.09 -5.79
N ILE A 111 -1.99 2.84 -4.99
CA ILE A 111 -3.43 2.65 -4.78
C ILE A 111 -4.16 3.90 -5.28
N SER A 112 -5.22 3.75 -6.09
CA SER A 112 -6.01 4.93 -6.46
C SER A 112 -6.96 5.34 -5.34
N ASN A 113 -7.73 4.40 -4.80
CA ASN A 113 -8.74 4.67 -3.77
C ASN A 113 -8.57 3.72 -2.59
N LEU A 114 -8.37 4.28 -1.40
CA LEU A 114 -8.45 3.59 -0.11
C LEU A 114 -9.67 4.15 0.63
N CYS A 115 -10.65 3.30 0.96
CA CYS A 115 -11.91 3.79 1.52
C CYS A 115 -12.62 2.80 2.45
N GLU A 116 -13.77 3.23 2.97
CA GLU A 116 -14.55 2.48 3.97
C GLU A 116 -13.71 2.22 5.22
N ASN A 117 -13.60 0.98 5.69
CA ASN A 117 -12.78 0.62 6.85
C ASN A 117 -11.44 0.01 6.41
N ALA A 118 -11.04 0.20 5.15
CA ALA A 118 -9.79 -0.36 4.65
C ALA A 118 -8.59 0.25 5.39
N VAL A 119 -7.57 -0.58 5.57
CA VAL A 119 -6.39 -0.23 6.35
C VAL A 119 -5.12 -0.53 5.58
N VAL A 120 -4.18 0.42 5.61
CA VAL A 120 -2.78 0.19 5.27
C VAL A 120 -1.95 0.33 6.55
N HIS A 121 -1.24 -0.71 6.96
CA HIS A 121 -0.44 -0.62 8.19
C HIS A 121 0.86 0.16 7.96
N LYS A 122 1.59 -0.14 6.88
CA LYS A 122 2.82 0.57 6.54
C LYS A 122 2.81 1.00 5.09
N MET A 123 3.16 2.24 4.86
CA MET A 123 3.37 2.84 3.55
C MET A 123 4.77 3.43 3.52
N LYS A 124 5.61 2.98 2.59
CA LYS A 124 7.05 3.32 2.59
C LYS A 124 7.61 3.53 1.17
N ASP A 125 8.90 3.80 1.09
CA ASP A 125 9.62 4.08 -0.15
C ASP A 125 8.98 5.21 -0.97
N ILE A 126 8.65 5.04 -2.26
CA ILE A 126 7.99 6.07 -3.08
C ILE A 126 6.54 5.71 -3.42
N SER A 127 5.92 4.85 -2.59
CA SER A 127 4.55 4.41 -2.77
C SER A 127 3.56 5.57 -2.74
N LEU A 128 2.44 5.41 -3.45
CA LEU A 128 1.43 6.46 -3.62
C LEU A 128 0.03 5.93 -3.31
N ILE A 129 -0.75 6.71 -2.57
CA ILE A 129 -2.21 6.56 -2.53
C ILE A 129 -2.84 7.86 -3.03
N ARG A 130 -3.68 7.80 -4.07
CA ARG A 130 -4.28 9.04 -4.61
C ARG A 130 -5.35 9.59 -3.68
N HIS A 131 -6.30 8.76 -3.28
CA HIS A 131 -7.43 9.17 -2.45
C HIS A 131 -7.59 8.24 -1.26
N VAL A 132 -7.63 8.83 -0.07
CA VAL A 132 -7.94 8.16 1.20
C VAL A 132 -9.19 8.84 1.76
N TYR A 133 -10.28 8.11 1.91
CA TYR A 133 -11.58 8.69 2.30
C TYR A 133 -12.44 7.77 3.17
N ARG A 134 -13.57 8.29 3.69
CA ARG A 134 -14.45 7.64 4.69
C ARG A 134 -13.70 7.35 6.00
N ASP A 135 -13.81 6.14 6.55
CA ASP A 135 -13.24 5.75 7.85
C ASP A 135 -11.90 5.00 7.71
N SER A 136 -11.23 5.15 6.55
CA SER A 136 -10.02 4.40 6.20
C SER A 136 -8.81 4.89 6.99
N GLN A 137 -7.84 3.99 7.17
CA GLN A 137 -6.74 4.21 8.10
C GLN A 137 -5.39 3.86 7.51
N ILE A 138 -4.38 4.67 7.85
CA ILE A 138 -2.98 4.41 7.54
C ILE A 138 -2.19 4.52 8.83
N HIS A 139 -1.63 3.42 9.32
CA HIS A 139 -0.96 3.46 10.63
C HIS A 139 0.38 4.19 10.57
N THR A 140 1.18 3.96 9.53
CA THR A 140 2.49 4.60 9.39
C THR A 140 2.81 4.90 7.93
N MET A 141 3.23 6.15 7.68
CA MET A 141 3.86 6.60 6.44
C MET A 141 5.34 6.88 6.70
N GLN A 142 6.22 6.42 5.81
CA GLN A 142 7.68 6.55 5.93
C GLN A 142 8.33 6.93 4.59
N ASP A 143 9.63 7.23 4.63
CA ASP A 143 10.46 7.53 3.45
C ASP A 143 9.84 8.62 2.57
N ASN A 144 9.68 8.41 1.27
CA ASN A 144 9.12 9.38 0.34
C ASN A 144 7.67 9.03 -0.05
N SER A 145 6.96 8.27 0.80
CA SER A 145 5.58 7.89 0.54
C SER A 145 4.64 9.09 0.48
N ARG A 146 3.61 9.01 -0.36
CA ARG A 146 2.75 10.16 -0.63
C ARG A 146 1.26 9.84 -0.68
N ILE A 147 0.46 10.73 -0.12
CA ILE A 147 -1.00 10.75 -0.29
C ILE A 147 -1.40 12.05 -0.98
N LEU A 148 -2.17 11.98 -2.06
CA LEU A 148 -2.62 13.20 -2.76
C LEU A 148 -3.84 13.84 -2.09
N SER A 149 -4.77 13.03 -1.57
CA SER A 149 -5.96 13.53 -0.91
C SER A 149 -6.37 12.64 0.26
N LEU A 150 -6.46 13.25 1.43
CA LEU A 150 -6.95 12.69 2.67
C LEU A 150 -8.25 13.44 3.03
N ASN A 151 -9.39 12.75 3.06
CA ASN A 151 -10.71 13.36 3.25
C ASN A 151 -11.61 12.49 4.15
N GLY A 152 -12.70 13.03 4.70
CA GLY A 152 -13.68 12.25 5.47
C GLY A 152 -13.23 12.07 6.92
N ASN A 153 -13.47 10.88 7.49
CA ASN A 153 -13.12 10.52 8.87
C ASN A 153 -11.83 9.69 8.93
N THR A 154 -10.89 9.98 8.03
CA THR A 154 -9.70 9.15 7.85
C THR A 154 -8.67 9.39 8.94
N ARG A 155 -7.79 8.40 9.16
CA ARG A 155 -6.76 8.50 10.19
C ARG A 155 -5.39 8.12 9.65
N ILE A 156 -4.42 8.98 9.93
CA ILE A 156 -3.00 8.67 9.80
C ILE A 156 -2.42 8.60 11.22
N GLY A 157 -1.77 7.49 11.55
CA GLY A 157 -1.04 7.36 12.81
C GLY A 157 0.21 8.24 12.79
N THR A 158 1.29 7.76 12.20
CA THR A 158 2.56 8.51 12.19
C THR A 158 3.07 8.74 10.78
N MET A 159 3.49 9.97 10.49
CA MET A 159 4.30 10.33 9.33
C MET A 159 5.77 10.48 9.75
N ASN A 160 6.67 9.81 9.03
CA ASN A 160 8.13 9.84 9.24
C ASN A 160 8.88 10.03 7.90
N GLY A 161 10.18 10.32 7.98
CA GLY A 161 11.04 10.50 6.81
C GLY A 161 10.71 11.77 6.04
N HIS A 162 10.40 11.62 4.77
CA HIS A 162 9.97 12.67 3.84
C HIS A 162 8.53 12.45 3.36
N ALA A 163 7.71 11.75 4.15
CA ALA A 163 6.33 11.44 3.78
C ALA A 163 5.50 12.71 3.58
N ILE A 164 4.64 12.69 2.56
CA ILE A 164 3.85 13.86 2.14
C ILE A 164 2.35 13.53 2.10
N VAL A 165 1.54 14.44 2.65
CA VAL A 165 0.10 14.53 2.36
C VAL A 165 -0.15 15.85 1.66
N ASP A 166 -0.60 15.82 0.41
CA ASP A 166 -0.79 17.05 -0.37
C ASP A 166 -1.98 17.86 0.14
N LEU A 167 -3.13 17.21 0.30
CA LEU A 167 -4.35 17.84 0.78
C LEU A 167 -5.00 16.98 1.85
N ALA A 168 -5.16 17.55 3.04
CA ALA A 168 -5.94 16.99 4.13
C ALA A 168 -7.20 17.84 4.36
N SER A 169 -8.34 17.17 4.42
CA SER A 169 -9.66 17.79 4.54
C SER A 169 -10.66 16.93 5.32
N GLY A 170 -11.83 17.50 5.64
CA GLY A 170 -12.85 16.81 6.43
C GLY A 170 -12.39 16.59 7.88
N GLN A 171 -13.01 15.63 8.57
CA GLN A 171 -12.69 15.25 9.95
C GLN A 171 -11.46 14.33 10.06
N SER A 172 -10.53 14.45 9.11
CA SER A 172 -9.35 13.61 9.06
C SER A 172 -8.42 13.93 10.23
N VAL A 173 -7.73 12.90 10.73
CA VAL A 173 -6.82 13.03 11.88
C VAL A 173 -5.44 12.52 11.51
N ILE A 174 -4.40 13.29 11.83
CA ILE A 174 -3.00 12.86 11.77
C ILE A 174 -2.43 12.90 13.20
N GLU A 175 -2.09 11.76 13.77
CA GLU A 175 -1.66 11.71 15.17
C GLU A 175 -0.28 12.35 15.34
N LYS A 176 0.65 12.09 14.41
CA LYS A 176 2.02 12.64 14.48
C LYS A 176 2.60 12.95 13.10
N VAL A 177 3.14 14.16 12.95
CA VAL A 177 3.98 14.58 11.81
C VAL A 177 5.40 14.82 12.30
N SER A 178 6.34 13.98 11.87
CA SER A 178 7.75 14.05 12.29
C SER A 178 8.58 15.00 11.42
N CYS A 179 9.80 15.30 11.85
CA CYS A 179 10.76 16.11 11.09
C CYS A 179 10.94 15.58 9.65
N GLY A 180 10.92 16.47 8.66
CA GLY A 180 11.10 16.14 7.25
C GLY A 180 9.80 15.83 6.49
N CYS A 181 8.71 15.54 7.20
CA CYS A 181 7.39 15.31 6.60
C CYS A 181 6.69 16.61 6.22
N ALA A 182 5.73 16.51 5.28
CA ALA A 182 4.94 17.64 4.84
C ALA A 182 3.43 17.35 4.75
N VAL A 183 2.61 18.30 5.21
CA VAL A 183 1.17 18.39 4.93
C VAL A 183 0.93 19.73 4.24
N LEU A 184 0.64 19.72 2.93
CA LEU A 184 0.75 20.93 2.10
C LEU A 184 -0.54 21.76 1.98
N GLY A 185 -1.69 21.18 2.30
CA GLY A 185 -2.98 21.86 2.32
C GLY A 185 -3.85 21.30 3.43
N LEU A 186 -4.06 22.07 4.48
CA LEU A 186 -4.82 21.67 5.65
C LEU A 186 -6.11 22.49 5.77
N SER A 187 -7.28 21.86 5.69
CA SER A 187 -8.56 22.53 5.96
C SER A 187 -8.84 22.66 7.47
N HIS A 188 -9.73 23.57 7.86
CA HIS A 188 -10.05 23.89 9.27
C HIS A 188 -10.51 22.70 10.13
N ASP A 189 -11.15 21.69 9.54
CA ASP A 189 -11.71 20.56 10.30
C ASP A 189 -10.70 19.42 10.57
N VAL A 190 -9.51 19.50 9.97
CA VAL A 190 -8.48 18.47 10.12
C VAL A 190 -7.73 18.68 11.42
N GLN A 191 -7.45 17.58 12.11
CA GLN A 191 -6.71 17.60 13.36
C GLN A 191 -5.32 17.00 13.18
N ILE A 192 -4.29 17.73 13.61
CA ILE A 192 -2.93 17.19 13.76
C ILE A 192 -2.55 17.26 15.24
N LYS A 193 -2.34 16.11 15.90
CA LYS A 193 -2.14 16.10 17.35
C LYS A 193 -0.73 16.44 17.79
N LYS A 194 0.28 16.03 17.01
CA LYS A 194 1.69 16.31 17.28
C LYS A 194 2.43 16.70 16.01
N ILE A 195 3.10 17.84 16.04
CA ILE A 195 3.99 18.31 14.97
C ILE A 195 5.38 18.45 15.58
N GLU A 196 6.36 17.74 15.04
CA GLU A 196 7.76 17.85 15.49
C GLU A 196 8.49 18.98 14.75
N ALA A 197 9.51 19.55 15.40
CA ALA A 197 10.34 20.57 14.77
C ALA A 197 10.93 20.05 13.44
N GLY A 198 10.85 20.85 12.38
CA GLY A 198 11.27 20.47 11.04
C GLY A 198 10.20 19.76 10.20
N ALA A 199 8.99 19.54 10.73
CA ALA A 199 7.82 19.21 9.92
C ALA A 199 7.26 20.45 9.22
N THR A 200 6.73 20.28 8.01
CA THR A 200 6.03 21.35 7.28
C THR A 200 4.53 21.11 7.30
N VAL A 201 3.75 22.04 7.83
CA VAL A 201 2.28 21.98 7.78
C VAL A 201 1.77 23.32 7.28
N LEU A 202 1.11 23.32 6.13
CA LEU A 202 0.61 24.51 5.47
C LEU A 202 -0.93 24.50 5.46
N PRO A 203 -1.59 25.54 5.98
CA PRO A 203 -3.04 25.67 5.87
C PRO A 203 -3.43 25.86 4.40
N LEU A 204 -4.61 25.36 4.03
CA LEU A 204 -5.18 25.62 2.72
C LEU A 204 -5.48 27.13 2.62
N HIS A 205 -4.78 27.84 1.73
CA HIS A 205 -5.08 29.25 1.48
C HIS A 205 -6.39 29.33 0.71
N VAL A 206 -7.47 29.67 1.42
CA VAL A 206 -8.73 30.07 0.79
C VAL A 206 -8.56 31.55 0.45
N ASP A 207 -8.16 31.86 -0.78
CA ASP A 207 -8.25 33.21 -1.33
C ASP A 207 -9.74 33.60 -1.43
N GLY A 208 -10.31 33.95 -0.28
CA GLY A 208 -11.64 34.50 -0.15
C GLY A 208 -11.55 36.01 -0.15
N TYR A 209 -11.96 36.64 -1.26
CA TYR A 209 -12.44 38.02 -1.28
C TYR A 209 -13.52 38.20 -0.19
N HIS A 210 -13.10 38.59 1.02
CA HIS A 210 -13.97 39.27 1.96
C HIS A 210 -13.43 40.69 2.11
N GLY A 211 -14.15 41.60 1.46
CA GLY A 211 -13.93 43.02 1.61
C GLY A 211 -13.95 43.42 3.09
N SER A 212 -12.99 44.27 3.43
CA SER A 212 -13.11 45.36 4.41
C SER A 212 -14.06 45.11 5.59
N THR A 213 -13.50 44.85 6.76
CA THR A 213 -13.23 45.91 7.75
C THR A 213 -12.60 45.30 8.99
N ILE A 214 -11.35 45.68 9.23
CA ILE A 214 -10.70 45.50 10.51
C ILE A 214 -11.05 46.75 11.33
N PRO A 215 -11.65 46.65 12.53
CA PRO A 215 -11.48 47.68 13.53
C PRO A 215 -10.51 47.16 14.58
N PHE A 216 -9.26 47.59 14.48
CA PHE A 216 -8.43 47.73 15.67
C PHE A 216 -8.78 49.08 16.30
N SER A 217 -9.50 49.04 17.42
CA SER A 217 -9.40 49.93 18.58
C SER A 217 -10.20 49.31 19.72
#